data_AF-A0A8C1DUJ1-F1
#
_entry.id   AF-A0A8C1DUJ1-F1
#
_cell.length_a   1.000
_cell.length_b   1.000
_cell.length_c   1.000
_cell.angle_alpha   90.00
_cell.angle_beta   90.00
_cell.angle_gamma   90.00
#
_symmetry.space_group_name_H-M   'P 1'
#
loop_
_entity.id
_entity.type
_entity.pdbx_description
1 polymer ?
#
loop_
_entity_poly.entity_id
_entity_poly.type
_entity_poly.pdbx_seq_one_letter_code
_entity_poly.pdbx_strand_id
1 'polypeptide(L)'
;MADLSVEEMTTKANRVTDLSLESTRRMVQMTNDSLNVGVKTMTMLDEQGETLMNVEREMDQIKQDMKQARKNLNELSKCCGLCLCPCNRLKSTESDWRKKQVREPKESKQKVVSSQPTAVRNGQAVSAGSAAPTGPYIKRITNDDREDKMEENLSHVVNHVEILKNMALDLSNKIEDQIQIIDHVNNEITTITSDVAAAEKQARKHR
;
A
#
# COMPACT_ATOMS: atom_id res chain seq x y z
N MET A 1 13.60 41.96 36.64
CA MET A 1 12.63 40.89 36.32
C MET A 1 11.62 40.91 37.45
N ALA A 2 10.35 41.20 37.16
CA ALA A 2 9.32 41.24 38.20
C ALA A 2 9.20 39.85 38.81
N ASP A 3 9.39 39.76 40.13
CA ASP A 3 9.30 38.53 40.90
C ASP A 3 7.81 38.15 40.95
N LEU A 4 7.48 37.04 40.30
CA LEU A 4 6.11 36.57 40.14
C LEU A 4 5.65 36.04 41.50
N SER A 5 4.54 36.55 42.04
CA SER A 5 4.03 36.10 43.34
C SER A 5 3.68 34.61 43.32
N VAL A 6 3.87 33.91 44.44
CA VAL A 6 3.56 32.47 44.59
C VAL A 6 2.12 32.15 44.14
N GLU A 7 1.18 33.08 44.36
CA GLU A 7 -0.21 32.95 43.92
C GLU A 7 -0.38 32.98 42.39
N GLU A 8 0.34 33.84 41.67
CA GLU A 8 0.25 33.85 40.20
C GLU A 8 1.01 32.65 39.61
N MET A 9 2.03 32.13 40.32
CA MET A 9 2.79 30.94 39.88
C MET A 9 1.91 29.70 39.96
N THR A 10 1.18 29.52 41.05
CA THR A 10 0.23 28.42 41.25
C THR A 10 -0.95 28.51 40.28
N THR A 11 -1.47 29.71 40.04
CA THR A 11 -2.52 29.94 39.04
C THR A 11 -2.06 29.54 37.63
N LYS A 12 -0.84 29.94 37.25
CA LYS A 12 -0.25 29.58 35.95
C LYS A 12 0.01 28.08 35.84
N ALA A 13 0.50 27.44 36.89
CA ALA A 13 0.74 25.99 36.91
C ALA A 13 -0.57 25.22 36.68
N ASN A 14 -1.63 25.55 37.41
CA ASN A 14 -2.96 24.93 37.23
C ASN A 14 -3.47 25.12 35.80
N ARG A 15 -3.35 26.33 35.23
CA ARG A 15 -3.75 26.60 33.85
C ARG A 15 -2.98 25.72 32.85
N VAL A 16 -1.67 25.55 33.04
CA VAL A 16 -0.85 24.70 32.15
C VAL A 16 -1.25 23.23 32.28
N THR A 17 -1.52 22.74 33.49
CA THR A 17 -2.01 21.37 33.72
C THR A 17 -3.34 21.12 33.02
N ASP A 18 -4.30 22.04 33.12
CA ASP A 18 -5.60 21.92 32.46
C ASP A 18 -5.47 21.91 30.92
N LEU A 19 -4.64 22.81 30.37
CA LEU A 19 -4.35 22.84 28.94
C LEU A 19 -3.66 21.57 28.44
N SER A 20 -2.78 20.99 29.28
CA SER A 20 -2.07 19.75 28.97
C SER A 20 -3.05 18.58 28.94
N LEU A 21 -3.97 18.52 29.91
CA LEU A 21 -5.04 17.52 29.94
C LEU A 21 -5.96 17.64 28.71
N GLU A 22 -6.38 18.85 28.35
CA GLU A 22 -7.18 19.06 27.15
C GLU A 22 -6.43 18.63 25.87
N SER A 23 -5.12 18.90 25.80
CA SER A 23 -4.27 18.42 24.71
C SER A 23 -4.26 16.90 24.62
N THR A 24 -4.10 16.19 25.75
CA THR A 24 -4.15 14.71 25.77
C THR A 24 -5.50 14.16 25.31
N ARG A 25 -6.62 14.82 25.65
CA ARG A 25 -7.95 14.44 25.14
C ARG A 25 -8.06 14.60 23.63
N ARG A 26 -7.55 15.71 23.08
CA ARG A 26 -7.50 15.92 21.62
C ARG A 26 -6.63 14.86 20.94
N MET A 27 -5.50 14.48 21.53
CA MET A 27 -4.65 13.41 20.97
C MET A 27 -5.38 12.06 20.92
N VAL A 28 -6.10 11.68 21.97
CA VAL A 28 -6.92 10.45 21.97
C VAL A 28 -7.96 10.51 20.86
N GLN A 29 -8.69 11.63 20.72
CA GLN A 29 -9.70 11.79 19.68
C GLN A 29 -9.08 11.67 18.28
N MET A 30 -7.99 12.40 18.00
CA MET A 30 -7.33 12.36 16.69
C MET A 30 -6.80 10.97 16.33
N THR A 31 -6.22 10.25 17.30
CA THR A 31 -5.72 8.89 17.05
C THR A 31 -6.87 7.92 16.81
N ASN A 32 -7.97 8.02 17.55
CA ASN A 32 -9.16 7.22 17.33
C ASN A 32 -9.81 7.49 15.95
N ASP A 33 -9.91 8.75 15.55
CA ASP A 33 -10.42 9.13 14.22
C ASP A 33 -9.50 8.61 13.11
N SER A 34 -8.18 8.69 13.30
CA SER A 34 -7.20 8.11 12.36
C SER A 34 -7.33 6.59 12.26
N LEU A 35 -7.59 5.88 13.37
CA LEU A 35 -7.84 4.44 13.35
C LEU A 35 -9.07 4.10 12.51
N ASN A 36 -10.16 4.82 12.71
CA ASN A 36 -11.41 4.61 11.96
C ASN A 36 -11.22 4.84 10.46
N VAL A 37 -10.47 5.88 10.08
CA VAL A 37 -10.11 6.11 8.67
C VAL A 37 -9.20 4.99 8.16
N GLY A 38 -8.19 4.57 8.93
CA GLY A 38 -7.29 3.48 8.58
C GLY A 38 -8.02 2.17 8.30
N VAL A 39 -8.99 1.79 9.14
CA VAL A 39 -9.83 0.60 8.94
C VAL A 39 -10.62 0.69 7.65
N LYS A 40 -11.28 1.83 7.37
CA LYS A 40 -12.02 2.04 6.12
C LYS A 40 -11.11 1.92 4.90
N THR A 41 -9.93 2.52 4.96
CA THR A 41 -8.93 2.42 3.88
C THR A 41 -8.49 0.99 3.67
N MET A 42 -8.28 0.22 4.74
CA MET A 42 -7.92 -1.21 4.64
C MET A 42 -9.00 -2.01 3.92
N THR A 43 -10.27 -1.84 4.31
CA THR A 43 -11.40 -2.50 3.64
C THR A 43 -11.50 -2.12 2.16
N MET A 44 -11.32 -0.84 1.84
CA MET A 44 -11.33 -0.40 0.43
C MET A 44 -10.17 -0.99 -0.38
N LEU A 45 -8.98 -1.14 0.20
CA LEU A 45 -7.86 -1.82 -0.46
C LEU A 45 -8.16 -3.30 -0.67
N ASP A 46 -8.82 -3.98 0.27
CA ASP A 46 -9.21 -5.38 0.10
C ASP A 46 -10.18 -5.55 -1.08
N GLU A 47 -11.22 -4.73 -1.15
CA GLU A 47 -12.18 -4.72 -2.27
C GLU A 47 -11.50 -4.41 -3.61
N GLN A 48 -10.55 -3.47 -3.63
CA GLN A 48 -9.76 -3.16 -4.83
C GLN A 48 -8.87 -4.34 -5.24
N GLY A 49 -8.25 -5.03 -4.27
CA GLY A 49 -7.44 -6.20 -4.52
C GLY A 49 -8.25 -7.34 -5.14
N GLU A 50 -9.45 -7.62 -4.64
CA GLU A 50 -10.36 -8.60 -5.23
C GLU A 50 -10.76 -8.24 -6.66
N THR A 51 -11.05 -6.96 -6.89
CA THR A 51 -11.38 -6.45 -8.23
C THR A 51 -10.22 -6.65 -9.20
N LEU A 52 -8.98 -6.36 -8.78
CA LEU A 52 -7.78 -6.56 -9.60
C LEU A 52 -7.56 -8.04 -9.92
N MET A 53 -7.75 -8.95 -8.96
CA MET A 53 -7.68 -10.40 -9.22
C MET A 53 -8.76 -10.87 -10.22
N ASN A 54 -9.95 -10.26 -10.19
CA ASN A 54 -10.96 -10.56 -11.20
C ASN A 54 -10.56 -10.07 -12.59
N VAL A 55 -10.00 -8.86 -12.69
CA VAL A 55 -9.49 -8.31 -13.95
C VAL A 55 -8.38 -9.17 -14.52
N GLU A 56 -7.44 -9.63 -13.69
CA GLU A 56 -6.36 -10.54 -14.10
C GLU A 56 -6.94 -11.85 -14.69
N ARG A 57 -7.93 -12.46 -14.03
CA ARG A 57 -8.59 -13.67 -14.53
C ARG A 57 -9.33 -13.44 -15.85
N GLU A 58 -10.03 -12.31 -15.99
CA GLU A 58 -10.70 -11.94 -17.23
C GLU A 58 -9.69 -11.72 -18.37
N MET A 59 -8.52 -11.16 -18.06
CA MET A 59 -7.43 -10.96 -19.03
C MET A 59 -6.90 -12.30 -19.55
N ASP A 60 -6.68 -13.27 -18.65
CA ASP A 60 -6.29 -14.63 -18.99
C ASP A 60 -7.33 -15.32 -19.89
N GLN A 61 -8.62 -15.12 -19.62
CA GLN A 61 -9.69 -15.64 -20.46
C GLN A 61 -9.65 -15.02 -21.87
N ILE A 62 -9.52 -13.70 -21.97
CA ILE A 62 -9.41 -12.99 -23.26
C ILE A 62 -8.22 -13.52 -24.07
N LYS A 63 -7.09 -13.77 -23.41
CA LYS A 63 -5.89 -14.33 -24.05
C LYS A 63 -6.14 -15.72 -24.61
N GLN A 64 -6.87 -16.58 -23.88
CA GLN A 64 -7.27 -17.90 -24.38
C GLN A 64 -8.23 -17.79 -25.57
N ASP A 65 -9.21 -16.90 -25.49
CA ASP A 65 -10.18 -16.66 -26.56
C ASP A 65 -9.49 -16.13 -27.82
N MET A 66 -8.53 -15.21 -27.67
CA MET A 66 -7.71 -14.70 -28.77
C MET A 66 -6.87 -15.80 -29.42
N LYS A 67 -6.33 -16.73 -28.64
CA LYS A 67 -5.61 -17.90 -29.17
C LYS A 67 -6.56 -18.80 -29.97
N GLN A 68 -7.80 -18.99 -29.52
CA GLN A 68 -8.78 -19.79 -30.26
C GLN A 68 -9.25 -19.07 -31.54
N ALA A 69 -9.51 -17.76 -31.48
CA ALA A 69 -9.87 -16.95 -32.64
C ALA A 69 -8.79 -17.02 -33.74
N ARG A 70 -7.50 -16.97 -33.34
CA ARG A 70 -6.37 -17.17 -34.27
C ARG A 70 -6.37 -18.53 -34.94
N LYS A 71 -6.67 -19.61 -34.19
CA LYS A 71 -6.79 -20.96 -34.77
C LYS A 71 -7.92 -21.02 -35.78
N ASN A 72 -9.09 -20.50 -35.44
CA ASN A 72 -10.25 -20.48 -36.32
C ASN A 72 -9.96 -19.69 -37.62
N LEU A 73 -9.30 -18.53 -37.53
CA LEU A 73 -8.86 -17.77 -38.72
C LEU A 73 -7.84 -18.56 -39.57
N ASN A 74 -6.95 -19.33 -38.94
CA ASN A 74 -6.01 -20.21 -39.65
C ASN A 74 -6.68 -21.44 -40.27
N GLU A 75 -7.78 -21.93 -39.72
CA GLU A 75 -8.57 -23.01 -40.31
C GLU A 75 -9.40 -22.50 -41.49
N LEU A 76 -10.00 -21.32 -41.37
CA LEU A 76 -10.69 -20.65 -42.48
C LEU A 76 -9.77 -20.38 -43.66
N SER A 77 -8.51 -19.98 -43.40
CA SER A 77 -7.52 -19.79 -44.47
C SER A 77 -7.17 -21.10 -45.20
N LYS A 78 -7.26 -22.25 -44.52
CA LYS A 78 -7.04 -23.59 -45.10
C LYS A 78 -8.28 -24.14 -45.82
N CYS A 79 -9.49 -23.78 -45.37
CA CYS A 79 -10.76 -24.21 -45.96
C CYS A 79 -11.08 -23.51 -47.31
N CYS A 80 -10.26 -22.53 -47.72
CA CYS A 80 -10.23 -22.07 -49.11
C CYS A 80 -9.57 -23.11 -50.06
N GLY A 81 -9.95 -24.38 -49.91
CA GLY A 81 -9.34 -25.57 -50.51
C GLY A 81 -10.13 -26.18 -51.67
N LEU A 82 -11.06 -25.42 -52.28
CA LEU A 82 -11.65 -25.73 -53.58
C LEU A 82 -11.37 -24.63 -54.61
N CYS A 83 -10.35 -23.81 -54.37
CA CYS A 83 -9.87 -22.83 -55.34
C CYS A 83 -8.34 -22.90 -55.41
N LEU A 84 -7.82 -22.96 -56.63
CA LEU A 84 -6.39 -22.93 -56.99
C LEU A 84 -5.77 -21.58 -56.60
N CYS A 85 -5.60 -21.30 -55.31
CA CYS A 85 -4.81 -20.17 -54.84
C CYS A 85 -3.37 -20.63 -54.56
N PRO A 86 -2.36 -20.13 -55.30
CA PRO A 86 -0.95 -20.39 -55.01
C PRO A 86 -0.54 -19.54 -53.80
N CYS A 87 -0.96 -19.95 -52.61
CA CYS A 87 -0.52 -19.31 -51.38
C CYS A 87 0.85 -19.87 -50.99
N ASN A 88 1.87 -19.01 -51.08
CA ASN A 88 3.22 -19.26 -50.64
C ASN A 88 3.26 -20.00 -49.29
N ARG A 89 3.87 -21.19 -49.29
CA ARG A 89 4.36 -21.84 -48.07
C ARG A 89 5.33 -20.88 -47.37
N LEU A 90 4.83 -20.13 -46.40
CA LEU A 90 5.69 -19.56 -45.36
C LEU A 90 6.25 -20.75 -44.58
N LYS A 91 7.52 -21.02 -44.85
CA LYS A 91 8.33 -22.01 -44.16
C LYS A 91 8.25 -21.73 -42.66
N SER A 92 8.00 -22.78 -41.90
CA SER A 92 8.32 -22.84 -40.48
C SER A 92 9.78 -22.42 -40.31
N THR A 93 10.02 -21.30 -39.64
CA THR A 93 11.29 -21.00 -38.99
C THR A 93 11.05 -21.13 -37.49
N GLU A 94 11.03 -22.39 -37.07
CA GLU A 94 11.52 -22.78 -35.76
C GLU A 94 13.00 -22.38 -35.67
N SER A 95 13.30 -21.25 -35.02
CA SER A 95 14.56 -20.97 -34.32
C SER A 95 14.61 -19.55 -33.76
N ASP A 96 15.22 -19.46 -32.58
CA ASP A 96 15.77 -18.26 -31.94
C ASP A 96 14.85 -17.28 -31.20
N TRP A 97 14.54 -17.62 -29.94
CA TRP A 97 14.57 -16.59 -28.87
C TRP A 97 15.10 -17.09 -27.51
N ARG A 98 15.97 -18.11 -27.47
CA ARG A 98 16.82 -18.36 -26.28
C ARG A 98 18.16 -17.62 -26.41
N LYS A 99 18.17 -16.35 -25.98
CA LYS A 99 19.32 -15.54 -25.51
C LYS A 99 18.72 -14.18 -25.09
N LYS A 100 19.00 -13.57 -23.93
CA LYS A 100 19.94 -13.81 -22.85
C LYS A 100 19.57 -12.78 -21.76
N GLN A 101 19.31 -13.25 -20.54
CA GLN A 101 19.36 -12.52 -19.26
C GLN A 101 19.01 -11.01 -19.27
N VAL A 102 17.77 -10.70 -18.89
CA VAL A 102 17.49 -9.41 -18.25
C VAL A 102 18.13 -9.47 -16.87
N ARG A 103 19.15 -8.65 -16.65
CA ARG A 103 19.73 -8.42 -15.32
C ARG A 103 18.68 -7.73 -14.47
N GLU A 104 18.39 -8.34 -13.33
CA GLU A 104 17.60 -7.76 -12.26
C GLU A 104 18.10 -6.36 -11.89
N PRO A 105 17.23 -5.34 -11.85
CA PRO A 105 17.52 -4.14 -11.09
C PRO A 105 17.54 -4.56 -9.63
N LYS A 106 18.72 -4.45 -9.02
CA LYS A 106 18.89 -4.60 -7.57
C LYS A 106 17.91 -3.66 -6.89
N GLU A 107 17.02 -4.25 -6.10
CA GLU A 107 16.20 -3.58 -5.11
C GLU A 107 17.07 -2.58 -4.33
N SER A 108 16.90 -1.31 -4.63
CA SER A 108 17.26 -0.28 -3.68
C SER A 108 16.25 -0.41 -2.55
N LYS A 109 16.65 -1.14 -1.50
CA LYS A 109 15.97 -1.12 -0.21
C LYS A 109 15.70 0.33 0.12
N GLN A 110 14.45 0.74 -0.04
CA GLN A 110 13.98 2.02 0.45
C GLN A 110 14.22 1.94 1.95
N LYS A 111 15.28 2.62 2.40
CA LYS A 111 15.60 2.77 3.80
C LYS A 111 14.43 3.56 4.36
N VAL A 112 13.41 2.83 4.83
CA VAL A 112 12.39 3.38 5.73
C VAL A 112 13.20 4.03 6.83
N VAL A 113 13.18 5.35 6.84
CA VAL A 113 13.86 6.14 7.85
C VAL A 113 13.10 5.86 9.14
N SER A 114 13.52 4.80 9.84
CA SER A 114 13.12 4.49 11.21
C SER A 114 13.81 5.45 12.18
N SER A 115 13.87 6.74 11.81
CA SER A 115 14.15 7.79 12.76
C SER A 115 12.84 8.06 13.50
N GLN A 116 12.45 7.11 14.37
CA GLN A 116 11.55 7.50 15.44
C GLN A 116 12.27 8.61 16.21
N PRO A 117 11.63 9.76 16.45
CA PRO A 117 12.13 10.73 17.41
C PRO A 117 12.48 9.98 18.68
N THR A 118 13.63 10.27 19.28
CA THR A 118 14.01 9.69 20.57
C THR A 118 12.83 9.85 21.51
N ALA A 119 12.23 8.74 21.94
CA ALA A 119 11.07 8.78 22.80
C ALA A 119 11.46 9.55 24.06
N VAL A 120 10.76 10.62 24.37
CA VAL A 120 10.95 11.36 25.62
C VAL A 120 9.86 10.88 26.56
N ARG A 121 10.23 10.24 27.66
CA ARG A 121 9.30 9.82 28.70
C ARG A 121 9.68 10.56 29.97
N ASN A 122 8.71 11.20 30.62
CA ASN A 122 8.96 11.98 31.84
C ASN A 122 10.04 13.09 31.68
N GLY A 123 10.14 13.71 30.50
CA GLY A 123 11.13 14.76 30.22
C GLY A 123 12.58 14.28 30.06
N GLN A 124 12.84 12.96 30.12
CA GLN A 124 14.14 12.37 29.84
C GLN A 124 14.13 11.64 28.49
N ALA A 125 15.20 11.82 27.72
CA ALA A 125 15.41 11.10 26.47
C ALA A 125 15.63 9.61 26.78
N VAL A 126 14.76 8.75 26.25
CA VAL A 126 14.91 7.30 26.33
C VAL A 126 15.84 6.88 25.20
N SER A 127 17.05 6.43 25.53
CA SER A 127 18.02 5.97 24.53
C SER A 127 17.48 4.76 23.75
N ALA A 128 17.60 4.82 22.43
CA ALA A 128 17.35 3.71 21.53
C ALA A 128 18.32 2.56 21.85
N GLY A 129 17.86 1.57 22.62
CA GLY A 129 18.67 0.42 23.07
C GLY A 129 18.44 0.01 24.53
N SER A 130 17.73 0.83 25.32
CA SER A 130 17.29 0.45 26.67
C SER A 130 16.00 -0.38 26.60
N ALA A 131 15.80 -1.29 27.57
CA ALA A 131 14.55 -2.01 27.75
C ALA A 131 13.33 -1.06 27.62
N ALA A 132 12.22 -1.55 27.06
CA ALA A 132 11.00 -0.78 26.84
C ALA A 132 10.74 0.12 28.06
N PRO A 133 10.60 1.44 27.89
CA PRO A 133 10.65 2.36 29.02
C PRO A 133 9.51 2.04 29.98
N THR A 134 9.80 1.40 31.10
CA THR A 134 8.83 1.06 32.15
C THR A 134 8.81 2.21 33.16
N GLY A 135 7.74 3.01 33.16
CA GLY A 135 7.55 4.13 34.09
C GLY A 135 6.34 4.95 33.69
N PRO A 136 5.92 5.99 34.43
CA PRO A 136 4.84 6.89 33.98
C PRO A 136 5.28 7.73 32.77
N TYR A 137 4.33 8.11 31.90
CA TYR A 137 4.55 8.99 30.75
C TYR A 137 4.78 10.44 31.20
N ILE A 138 4.07 10.89 32.22
CA ILE A 138 4.19 12.24 32.79
C ILE A 138 4.94 12.25 34.14
N LYS A 139 5.57 13.39 34.44
CA LYS A 139 6.06 13.67 35.79
C LYS A 139 4.87 14.07 36.65
N ARG A 140 4.61 13.31 37.71
CA ARG A 140 3.63 13.71 38.72
C ARG A 140 4.20 14.83 39.57
N ILE A 141 3.48 15.96 39.66
CA ILE A 141 3.87 17.12 40.46
C ILE A 141 2.83 17.35 41.55
N THR A 142 1.55 17.46 41.18
CA THR A 142 0.45 17.65 42.13
C THR A 142 -0.15 16.34 42.60
N ASN A 143 0.07 15.24 41.85
CA ASN A 143 -0.50 13.92 42.10
C ASN A 143 -2.03 13.98 42.28
N ASP A 144 -2.68 14.72 41.38
CA ASP A 144 -4.12 14.89 41.34
C ASP A 144 -4.78 14.05 40.23
N ASP A 145 -6.11 13.98 40.24
CA ASP A 145 -6.90 13.21 39.27
C ASP A 145 -6.67 13.66 37.81
N ARG A 146 -6.20 14.90 37.58
CA ARG A 146 -5.91 15.40 36.23
C ARG A 146 -4.65 14.75 35.68
N GLU A 147 -3.61 14.64 36.51
CA GLU A 147 -2.39 13.91 36.16
C GLU A 147 -2.68 12.42 35.90
N ASP A 148 -3.51 11.78 36.72
CA ASP A 148 -3.94 10.39 36.49
C ASP A 148 -4.67 10.22 35.13
N LYS A 149 -5.59 11.13 34.81
CA LYS A 149 -6.29 11.12 33.53
C LYS A 149 -5.39 11.44 32.34
N MET A 150 -4.38 12.29 32.51
CA MET A 150 -3.37 12.55 31.47
C MET A 150 -2.55 11.29 31.17
N GLU A 151 -2.15 10.56 32.20
CA GLU A 151 -1.41 9.31 32.06
C GLU A 151 -2.24 8.24 31.32
N GLU A 152 -3.52 8.09 31.68
CA GLU A 152 -4.46 7.20 30.99
C GLU A 152 -4.62 7.58 29.50
N ASN A 153 -4.86 8.85 29.20
CA ASN A 153 -4.99 9.33 27.83
C ASN A 153 -3.73 9.06 27.00
N LEU A 154 -2.54 9.27 27.56
CA LEU A 154 -1.28 9.02 26.88
C LEU A 154 -1.04 7.52 26.66
N SER A 155 -1.46 6.66 27.60
CA SER A 155 -1.44 5.22 27.41
C SER A 155 -2.33 4.78 26.23
N HIS A 156 -3.56 5.32 26.14
CA HIS A 156 -4.45 5.08 25.00
C HIS A 156 -3.83 5.54 23.68
N VAL A 157 -3.25 6.74 23.64
CA VAL A 157 -2.57 7.28 22.45
C VAL A 157 -1.43 6.37 22.00
N VAL A 158 -0.60 5.88 22.93
CA VAL A 158 0.50 4.98 22.57
C VAL A 158 -0.01 3.68 21.95
N ASN A 159 -1.04 3.08 22.55
CA ASN A 159 -1.68 1.89 21.99
C ASN A 159 -2.27 2.16 20.59
N HIS A 160 -2.99 3.27 20.41
CA HIS A 160 -3.53 3.64 19.10
C HIS A 160 -2.43 3.88 18.07
N VAL A 161 -1.31 4.51 18.45
CA VAL A 161 -0.17 4.73 17.55
C VAL A 161 0.50 3.42 17.15
N GLU A 162 0.57 2.44 18.05
CA GLU A 162 1.07 1.10 17.71
C GLU A 162 0.17 0.39 16.69
N ILE A 163 -1.15 0.46 16.88
CA ILE A 163 -2.12 -0.08 15.92
C ILE A 163 -2.01 0.65 14.58
N LEU A 164 -1.94 2.00 14.59
CA LEU A 164 -1.74 2.81 13.38
C LEU A 164 -0.46 2.43 12.64
N LYS A 165 0.63 2.16 13.36
CA LYS A 165 1.89 1.69 12.77
C LYS A 165 1.70 0.35 12.08
N ASN A 166 1.07 -0.62 12.74
CA ASN A 166 0.86 -1.94 12.16
C ASN A 166 -0.05 -1.86 10.93
N MET A 167 -1.15 -1.09 11.01
CA MET A 167 -2.01 -0.84 9.85
C MET A 167 -1.24 -0.15 8.71
N ALA A 168 -0.37 0.81 8.98
CA ALA A 168 0.43 1.46 7.94
C ALA A 168 1.36 0.46 7.23
N LEU A 169 1.93 -0.51 7.95
CA LEU A 169 2.73 -1.58 7.36
C LEU A 169 1.86 -2.50 6.48
N ASP A 170 0.69 -2.90 6.97
CA ASP A 170 -0.24 -3.76 6.23
C ASP A 170 -0.78 -3.07 4.97
N LEU A 171 -1.12 -1.77 5.06
CA LEU A 171 -1.52 -0.95 3.92
C LEU A 171 -0.39 -0.85 2.89
N SER A 172 0.85 -0.65 3.33
CA SER A 172 2.02 -0.60 2.44
C SER A 172 2.20 -1.91 1.68
N ASN A 173 2.15 -3.04 2.38
CA ASN A 173 2.29 -4.36 1.77
C ASN A 173 1.18 -4.63 0.75
N LYS A 174 -0.09 -4.32 1.08
CA LYS A 174 -1.22 -4.48 0.16
C LYS A 174 -1.07 -3.62 -1.10
N ILE A 175 -0.60 -2.39 -0.96
CA ILE A 175 -0.35 -1.50 -2.10
C ILE A 175 0.76 -2.08 -2.97
N GLU A 176 1.84 -2.57 -2.38
CA GLU A 176 2.95 -3.20 -3.13
C GLU A 176 2.47 -4.44 -3.91
N ASP A 177 1.67 -5.30 -3.28
CA ASP A 177 1.07 -6.47 -3.94
C ASP A 177 0.16 -6.06 -5.11
N GLN A 178 -0.70 -5.06 -4.91
CA GLN A 178 -1.60 -4.56 -5.95
C GLN A 178 -0.85 -3.90 -7.12
N ILE A 179 0.24 -3.17 -6.84
CA ILE A 179 1.10 -2.60 -7.89
C ILE A 179 1.65 -3.70 -8.80
N GLN A 180 2.11 -4.83 -8.21
CA GLN A 180 2.62 -5.95 -9.00
C GLN A 180 1.54 -6.57 -9.91
N ILE A 181 0.30 -6.73 -9.40
CA ILE A 181 -0.82 -7.21 -10.21
C ILE A 181 -1.13 -6.24 -11.35
N ILE A 182 -1.16 -4.93 -11.07
CA ILE A 182 -1.41 -3.90 -12.09
C ILE A 182 -0.33 -3.95 -13.19
N ASP A 183 0.95 -4.09 -12.82
CA ASP A 183 2.04 -4.22 -13.78
C ASP A 183 1.90 -5.48 -14.63
N HIS A 184 1.49 -6.61 -14.04
CA HIS A 184 1.21 -7.83 -14.77
C HIS A 184 0.08 -7.62 -15.79
N VAL A 185 -1.06 -7.11 -15.34
CA VAL A 185 -2.24 -6.83 -16.18
C VAL A 185 -1.89 -5.88 -17.33
N ASN A 186 -1.11 -4.82 -17.09
CA ASN A 186 -0.70 -3.88 -18.13
C ASN A 186 0.16 -4.54 -19.23
N ASN A 187 1.06 -5.44 -18.84
CA ASN A 187 1.87 -6.21 -19.80
C ASN A 187 1.00 -7.17 -20.64
N GLU A 188 0.02 -7.81 -20.01
CA GLU A 188 -0.93 -8.67 -20.69
C GLU A 188 -1.81 -7.90 -21.68
N ILE A 189 -2.35 -6.74 -21.29
CA ILE A 189 -3.15 -5.85 -22.15
C ILE A 189 -2.36 -5.47 -23.41
N THR A 190 -1.09 -5.13 -23.25
CA THR A 190 -0.22 -4.76 -24.39
C THR A 190 -0.09 -5.93 -25.37
N THR A 191 0.05 -7.15 -24.86
CA THR A 191 0.14 -8.36 -25.67
C THR A 191 -1.18 -8.65 -26.39
N ILE A 192 -2.29 -8.63 -25.66
CA ILE A 192 -3.64 -8.86 -26.22
C ILE A 192 -3.98 -7.83 -27.28
N THR A 193 -3.67 -6.55 -27.05
CA THR A 193 -3.93 -5.47 -28.02
C THR A 193 -3.18 -5.70 -29.33
N SER A 194 -1.90 -6.09 -29.25
CA SER A 194 -1.12 -6.48 -30.43
C SER A 194 -1.73 -7.70 -31.14
N ASP A 195 -2.19 -8.68 -30.35
CA ASP A 195 -2.76 -9.91 -30.87
C ASP A 195 -4.10 -9.70 -31.60
N VAL A 196 -4.95 -8.84 -31.05
CA VAL A 196 -6.21 -8.38 -31.65
C VAL A 196 -5.93 -7.65 -32.96
N ALA A 197 -5.02 -6.68 -32.97
CA ALA A 197 -4.68 -5.93 -34.19
C ALA A 197 -4.16 -6.85 -35.31
N ALA A 198 -3.36 -7.86 -34.98
CA ALA A 198 -2.90 -8.86 -35.93
C ALA A 198 -4.04 -9.74 -36.47
N ALA A 199 -4.95 -10.19 -35.59
CA ALA A 199 -6.11 -10.99 -35.96
C ALA A 199 -7.08 -10.20 -36.86
N GLU A 200 -7.34 -8.92 -36.56
CA GLU A 200 -8.15 -8.04 -37.40
C GLU A 200 -7.55 -7.87 -38.80
N LYS A 201 -6.22 -7.66 -38.88
CA LYS A 201 -5.52 -7.56 -40.16
C LYS A 201 -5.63 -8.86 -40.98
N GLN A 202 -5.60 -10.02 -40.33
CA GLN A 202 -5.78 -11.31 -40.98
C GLN A 202 -7.23 -11.50 -41.45
N ALA A 203 -8.22 -11.19 -40.61
CA ALA A 203 -9.63 -11.29 -40.95
C ALA A 203 -10.00 -10.41 -42.15
N ARG A 204 -9.44 -9.19 -42.25
CA ARG A 204 -9.64 -8.30 -43.42
C ARG A 204 -9.12 -8.89 -44.74
N LYS A 205 -8.16 -9.82 -44.72
CA LYS A 205 -7.68 -10.50 -45.95
C LYS A 205 -8.64 -11.58 -46.45
N HIS A 206 -9.56 -12.03 -45.60
CA HIS A 206 -10.55 -13.06 -45.90
C HIS A 206 -11.95 -12.48 -46.16
N ARG A 207 -12.09 -11.15 -46.17
CA ARG A 207 -13.29 -10.43 -46.59
C ARG A 207 -13.18 -10.07 -48.07
#